data_AF-A0AAD5L2D7-F1
#
_entry.id   AF-A0AAD5L2D7-F1
#
_cell.length_a   1.000
_cell.length_b   1.000
_cell.length_c   1.000
_cell.angle_alpha   90.00
_cell.angle_beta   90.00
_cell.angle_gamma   90.00
#
_symmetry.space_group_name_H-M   'P 1'
#
loop_
_entity.id
_entity.type
_entity.pdbx_description
1 polymer ?
#
loop_
_entity_poly.entity_id
_entity_poly.type
_entity_poly.pdbx_seq_one_letter_code
_entity_poly.pdbx_strand_id
1 'polypeptide(L)'
;MSFQWGLIATFLYVEIAVVFLLLLPFISAQRWNKLFKSSFLRGLGQQVHIYFYVILAFLVLCLFDAIREMRKYDVGHDGKAKEQQHQHLEQELRNSMVLFRAQRNFYITGFSLFLIFVIRRLMTLLAAQATLAATSEAAIRQAASASKAAEDLLAQKETAASDENTKEVEENMSKLKEELDVARKERTQAVKDLEAFKSQSEGVAREYDRLAEEHSKLLKKLAILEGESASDKKDD
;
A
#
# COMPACT_ATOMS: atom_id res chain seq x y z
N MET A 1 -38.43 -36.77 32.22
CA MET A 1 -38.49 -35.90 31.02
C MET A 1 -38.42 -36.80 29.80
N SER A 2 -39.16 -36.52 28.72
CA SER A 2 -39.03 -37.32 27.49
C SER A 2 -37.59 -37.25 26.97
N PHE A 3 -37.07 -38.36 26.44
CA PHE A 3 -35.70 -38.50 25.94
C PHE A 3 -35.34 -37.40 24.92
N GLN A 4 -36.31 -36.99 24.09
CA GLN A 4 -36.15 -35.91 23.11
C GLN A 4 -35.71 -34.58 23.75
N TRP A 5 -36.30 -34.19 24.88
CA TRP A 5 -36.03 -32.91 25.55
C TRP A 5 -34.67 -32.94 26.26
N GLY A 6 -34.24 -34.11 26.72
CA GLY A 6 -32.88 -34.32 27.23
C GLY A 6 -31.85 -34.13 26.13
N LEU A 7 -32.08 -34.71 24.95
CA LEU A 7 -31.19 -34.56 23.79
C LEU A 7 -31.05 -33.10 23.35
N ILE A 8 -32.16 -32.37 23.26
CA ILE A 8 -32.14 -30.94 22.90
C ILE A 8 -31.40 -30.11 23.96
N ALA A 9 -31.58 -30.42 25.25
CA ALA A 9 -30.84 -29.74 26.32
C ALA A 9 -29.33 -30.03 26.24
N THR A 10 -28.94 -31.27 25.99
CA THR A 10 -27.52 -31.63 25.77
C THR A 10 -26.95 -30.88 24.56
N PHE A 11 -27.71 -30.81 23.46
CA PHE A 11 -27.30 -30.06 22.28
C PHE A 11 -27.11 -28.57 22.60
N LEU A 12 -28.04 -27.94 23.32
CA LEU A 12 -27.91 -26.56 23.80
C LEU A 12 -26.64 -26.35 24.64
N TYR A 13 -26.32 -27.25 25.58
CA TYR A 13 -25.11 -27.14 26.39
C TYR A 13 -23.83 -27.22 25.55
N VAL A 14 -23.82 -28.09 24.54
CA VAL A 14 -22.71 -28.16 23.58
C VAL A 14 -22.60 -26.85 22.80
N GLU A 15 -23.71 -26.28 22.31
CA GLU A 15 -23.71 -25.01 21.60
C GLU A 15 -23.16 -23.87 22.48
N ILE A 16 -23.61 -23.78 23.73
CA ILE A 16 -23.11 -22.80 24.70
C ILE A 16 -21.60 -22.97 24.90
N ALA A 17 -21.12 -24.19 25.12
CA ALA A 17 -19.69 -24.46 25.29
C ALA A 17 -18.88 -24.06 24.05
N VAL A 18 -19.39 -24.34 22.85
CA VAL A 18 -18.76 -23.95 21.58
C VAL A 18 -18.72 -22.43 21.44
N VAL A 19 -19.82 -21.72 21.75
CA VAL A 19 -19.86 -20.24 21.68
C VAL A 19 -18.87 -19.64 22.67
N PHE A 20 -18.85 -20.10 23.93
CA PHE A 20 -17.87 -19.65 24.91
C PHE A 20 -16.44 -19.85 24.40
N LEU A 21 -16.16 -21.03 23.86
CA LEU A 21 -14.84 -21.38 23.37
C LEU A 21 -14.44 -20.57 22.12
N LEU A 22 -15.40 -20.19 21.26
CA LEU A 22 -15.18 -19.31 20.10
C LEU A 22 -15.02 -17.83 20.50
N LEU A 23 -15.64 -17.38 21.58
CA LEU A 23 -15.56 -16.01 22.08
C LEU A 23 -14.28 -15.74 22.90
N LEU A 24 -13.57 -16.78 23.34
CA LEU A 24 -12.36 -16.60 24.13
C LEU A 24 -11.27 -15.87 23.33
N PRO A 25 -10.76 -14.73 23.83
CA PRO A 25 -9.72 -13.95 23.14
C PRO A 25 -8.36 -14.65 23.09
N PHE A 26 -8.19 -15.76 23.81
CA PHE A 26 -6.92 -16.48 23.93
C PHE A 26 -6.53 -17.25 22.65
N ILE A 27 -7.50 -17.60 21.80
CA ILE A 27 -7.27 -18.40 20.59
C ILE A 27 -7.36 -17.48 19.37
N SER A 28 -6.24 -17.27 18.69
CA SER A 28 -6.19 -16.39 17.51
C SER A 28 -7.03 -16.97 16.35
N ALA A 29 -7.64 -16.09 15.55
CA ALA A 29 -8.43 -16.46 14.37
C ALA A 29 -7.64 -17.37 13.39
N GLN A 30 -6.32 -17.19 13.29
CA GLN A 30 -5.45 -18.04 12.49
C GLN A 30 -5.38 -19.49 13.00
N ARG A 31 -5.35 -19.71 14.33
CA ARG A 31 -5.37 -21.05 14.94
C ARG A 31 -6.71 -21.74 14.66
N TRP A 32 -7.80 -21.01 14.81
CA TRP A 32 -9.14 -21.46 14.44
C TRP A 32 -9.23 -21.86 12.97
N ASN A 33 -8.77 -21.01 12.06
CA ASN A 33 -8.78 -21.30 10.62
C ASN A 33 -7.93 -22.52 10.25
N LYS A 34 -6.79 -22.73 10.92
CA LYS A 34 -5.98 -23.95 10.73
C LYS A 34 -6.71 -25.20 11.20
N LEU A 35 -7.39 -25.14 12.35
CA LEU A 35 -8.23 -26.24 12.82
C LEU A 35 -9.38 -26.49 11.84
N PHE A 36 -10.16 -25.47 11.48
CA PHE A 36 -11.27 -25.56 10.53
C PHE A 36 -10.85 -26.07 9.14
N LYS A 37 -9.63 -25.76 8.69
CA LYS A 37 -9.08 -26.26 7.41
C LYS A 37 -8.39 -27.62 7.53
N SER A 38 -8.26 -28.20 8.72
CA SER A 38 -7.68 -29.53 8.88
C SER A 38 -8.51 -30.58 8.12
N SER A 39 -7.85 -31.64 7.64
CA SER A 39 -8.47 -32.71 6.86
C SER A 39 -9.70 -33.32 7.54
N PHE A 40 -9.69 -33.39 8.87
CA PHE A 40 -10.80 -33.83 9.70
C PHE A 40 -12.05 -32.94 9.54
N LEU A 41 -11.89 -31.62 9.63
CA LEU A 41 -13.00 -30.66 9.49
C LEU A 41 -13.40 -30.40 8.03
N ARG A 42 -12.50 -30.65 7.07
CA ARG A 42 -12.81 -30.61 5.64
C ARG A 42 -13.74 -31.78 5.22
N GLY A 43 -13.56 -32.96 5.82
CA GLY A 43 -14.47 -34.11 5.64
C GLY A 43 -15.87 -33.88 6.23
N LEU A 44 -15.96 -33.22 7.40
CA LEU A 44 -17.25 -32.75 7.90
C LEU A 44 -17.84 -31.64 7.00
N GLY A 45 -16.99 -30.72 6.56
CA GLY A 45 -17.34 -29.50 5.82
C GLY A 45 -18.20 -29.70 4.58
N GLN A 46 -17.95 -30.76 3.81
CA GLN A 46 -18.65 -31.00 2.54
C GLN A 46 -20.15 -31.27 2.71
N GLN A 47 -20.59 -31.66 3.91
CA GLN A 47 -21.99 -31.98 4.20
C GLN A 47 -22.59 -31.18 5.38
N VAL A 48 -21.83 -30.27 6.03
CA VAL A 48 -22.32 -29.46 7.16
C VAL A 48 -23.60 -28.70 6.81
N HIS A 49 -23.72 -28.20 5.58
CA HIS A 49 -24.92 -27.46 5.17
C HIS A 49 -26.18 -28.34 5.22
N ILE A 50 -26.09 -29.60 4.81
CA ILE A 50 -27.21 -30.55 4.85
C ILE A 50 -27.55 -30.87 6.32
N TYR A 51 -26.56 -31.24 7.13
CA TYR A 51 -26.78 -31.52 8.56
C TYR A 51 -27.36 -30.32 9.31
N PHE A 52 -26.91 -29.10 8.98
CA PHE A 52 -27.44 -27.86 9.54
C PHE A 52 -28.93 -27.70 9.23
N TYR A 53 -29.36 -27.88 7.98
CA TYR A 53 -30.79 -27.75 7.62
C TYR A 53 -31.65 -28.85 8.25
N VAL A 54 -31.13 -30.07 8.37
CA VAL A 54 -31.85 -31.18 9.04
C VAL A 54 -32.05 -30.87 10.53
N ILE A 55 -30.99 -30.46 11.24
CA ILE A 55 -31.06 -30.09 12.66
C ILE A 55 -31.96 -28.86 12.85
N LEU A 56 -31.85 -27.86 11.96
CA LEU A 56 -32.70 -26.67 11.98
C LEU A 56 -34.18 -27.04 11.83
N ALA A 57 -34.52 -27.87 10.85
CA ALA A 57 -35.89 -28.34 10.65
C ALA A 57 -36.41 -29.10 11.87
N PHE A 58 -35.59 -30.00 12.44
CA PHE A 58 -35.93 -30.71 13.67
C PHE A 58 -36.20 -29.77 14.84
N LEU A 59 -35.32 -28.79 15.08
CA LEU A 59 -35.49 -27.81 16.15
C LEU A 59 -36.73 -26.93 15.95
N VAL A 60 -37.05 -26.54 14.71
CA VAL A 60 -38.28 -25.79 14.38
C VAL A 60 -39.53 -26.62 14.66
N LEU A 61 -39.53 -27.92 14.32
CA LEU A 61 -40.63 -28.81 14.66
C LEU A 61 -40.81 -28.96 16.18
N CYS A 62 -39.71 -29.12 16.93
CA CYS A 62 -39.76 -29.16 18.40
C CYS A 62 -40.22 -27.83 19.01
N LEU A 63 -39.83 -26.70 18.42
CA LEU A 63 -40.32 -25.39 18.85
C LEU A 63 -41.84 -25.28 18.63
N PHE A 64 -42.33 -25.73 17.47
CA PHE A 64 -43.76 -25.74 17.19
C PHE A 64 -44.54 -26.68 18.12
N ASP A 65 -43.97 -27.84 18.45
CA ASP A 65 -44.54 -28.76 19.43
C ASP A 65 -44.62 -28.11 20.82
N ALA A 66 -43.56 -27.42 21.27
CA ALA A 66 -43.54 -26.68 22.53
C ALA A 66 -44.58 -25.53 22.56
N ILE A 67 -44.72 -24.78 21.46
CA ILE A 67 -45.74 -23.72 21.33
C ILE A 67 -47.14 -24.31 21.37
N ARG A 68 -47.37 -25.42 20.66
CA ARG A 68 -48.66 -26.12 20.65
C ARG A 68 -49.01 -26.62 22.05
N GLU A 69 -48.04 -27.22 22.75
CA GLU A 69 -48.21 -27.70 24.11
C GLU A 69 -48.53 -26.54 25.05
N MET A 70 -47.80 -25.43 24.97
CA MET A 70 -48.05 -24.23 25.76
C MET A 70 -49.46 -23.68 25.52
N ARG A 71 -49.88 -23.47 24.26
CA ARG A 71 -51.24 -22.97 23.94
C ARG A 71 -52.36 -23.93 24.38
N LYS A 72 -52.14 -25.24 24.28
CA LYS A 72 -53.13 -26.26 24.67
C LYS A 72 -53.46 -26.20 26.17
N TYR A 73 -52.44 -26.02 27.01
CA TYR A 73 -52.62 -26.01 28.47
C TYR A 73 -52.90 -24.60 29.02
N ASP A 74 -52.62 -23.55 28.26
CA ASP A 74 -52.98 -22.16 28.58
C ASP A 74 -54.50 -21.92 28.38
N VAL A 75 -55.06 -22.28 27.21
CA VAL A 75 -56.50 -22.11 26.90
C VAL A 75 -57.40 -23.05 27.73
N GLY A 76 -56.84 -24.17 28.21
CA GLY A 76 -57.55 -25.10 29.10
C GLY A 76 -57.85 -24.55 30.49
N HIS A 77 -57.24 -23.41 30.85
CA HIS A 77 -57.41 -22.77 32.16
C HIS A 77 -58.71 -21.94 32.26
N ASP A 78 -59.18 -21.36 31.14
CA ASP A 78 -60.30 -20.41 31.16
C ASP A 78 -61.68 -21.01 30.82
N GLY A 79 -61.74 -22.17 30.16
CA GLY A 79 -62.95 -22.63 29.47
C GLY A 79 -63.85 -23.66 30.17
N LYS A 80 -63.45 -24.25 31.31
CA LYS A 80 -64.15 -25.42 31.91
C LYS A 80 -64.35 -25.37 33.44
N ALA A 81 -64.21 -24.20 34.05
CA ALA A 81 -64.23 -24.02 35.50
C ALA A 81 -65.64 -23.88 36.12
N LYS A 82 -66.60 -24.75 35.78
CA LYS A 82 -67.97 -24.62 36.36
C LYS A 82 -68.61 -25.81 37.06
N GLU A 83 -68.00 -27.01 37.16
CA GLU A 83 -68.77 -28.14 37.73
C GLU A 83 -68.20 -28.96 38.90
N GLN A 84 -66.90 -28.98 39.26
CA GLN A 84 -66.45 -29.90 40.36
C GLN A 84 -65.27 -29.38 41.21
N GLN A 85 -65.59 -28.71 42.32
CA GLN A 85 -64.70 -27.86 43.14
C GLN A 85 -63.55 -28.57 43.91
N HIS A 86 -63.53 -29.89 44.08
CA HIS A 86 -62.44 -30.59 44.79
C HIS A 86 -61.47 -31.35 43.87
N GLN A 87 -61.94 -31.83 42.69
CA GLN A 87 -61.04 -32.36 41.65
C GLN A 87 -60.38 -31.25 40.81
N HIS A 88 -60.92 -30.03 40.88
CA HIS A 88 -60.45 -28.85 40.17
C HIS A 88 -59.01 -28.47 40.56
N LEU A 89 -58.70 -28.42 41.85
CA LEU A 89 -57.40 -27.91 42.33
C LEU A 89 -56.24 -28.84 41.95
N GLU A 90 -56.44 -30.17 42.04
CA GLU A 90 -55.44 -31.15 41.59
C GLU A 90 -55.24 -31.12 40.07
N GLN A 91 -56.31 -30.91 39.29
CA GLN A 91 -56.22 -30.72 37.85
C GLN A 91 -55.53 -29.41 37.45
N GLU A 92 -55.80 -28.32 38.15
CA GLU A 92 -55.13 -27.03 37.95
C GLU A 92 -53.64 -27.09 38.29
N LEU A 93 -53.28 -27.72 39.41
CA LEU A 93 -51.87 -27.97 39.78
C LEU A 93 -51.16 -28.85 38.74
N ARG A 94 -51.84 -29.87 38.21
CA ARG A 94 -51.28 -30.74 37.15
C ARG A 94 -51.11 -29.99 35.83
N ASN A 95 -52.09 -29.18 35.42
CA ASN A 95 -52.03 -28.41 34.19
C ASN A 95 -50.96 -27.32 34.25
N SER A 96 -50.86 -26.60 35.36
CA SER A 96 -49.78 -25.62 35.58
C SER A 96 -48.40 -26.28 35.55
N MET A 97 -48.23 -27.46 36.16
CA MET A 97 -46.98 -28.21 36.09
C MET A 97 -46.58 -28.60 34.65
N VAL A 98 -47.54 -28.94 33.79
CA VAL A 98 -47.29 -29.24 32.38
C VAL A 98 -46.99 -27.97 31.59
N LEU A 99 -47.68 -26.87 31.88
CA LEU A 99 -47.42 -25.56 31.27
C LEU A 99 -45.99 -25.08 31.56
N PHE A 100 -45.53 -25.14 32.81
CA PHE A 100 -44.15 -24.79 33.18
C PHE A 100 -43.11 -25.66 32.46
N ARG A 101 -43.43 -26.94 32.24
CA ARG A 101 -42.57 -27.85 31.47
C ARG A 101 -42.50 -27.42 30.00
N ALA A 102 -43.63 -27.09 29.39
CA ALA A 102 -43.71 -26.62 28.01
C ALA A 102 -42.98 -25.29 27.82
N GLN A 103 -43.12 -24.34 28.75
CA GLN A 103 -42.40 -23.06 28.75
C GLN A 103 -40.88 -23.26 28.78
N ARG A 104 -40.38 -24.10 29.71
CA ARG A 104 -38.94 -24.40 29.77
C ARG A 104 -38.44 -25.06 28.48
N ASN A 105 -39.19 -26.03 27.96
CA ASN A 105 -38.85 -26.72 26.72
C ASN A 105 -38.81 -25.74 25.53
N PHE A 106 -39.77 -24.81 25.45
CA PHE A 106 -39.78 -23.71 24.47
C PHE A 106 -38.51 -22.87 24.55
N TYR A 107 -38.10 -22.43 25.75
CA TYR A 107 -36.88 -21.65 25.93
C TYR A 107 -35.64 -22.43 25.50
N ILE A 108 -35.50 -23.71 25.89
CA ILE A 108 -34.35 -24.54 25.50
C ILE A 108 -34.27 -24.65 23.97
N THR A 109 -35.38 -24.97 23.29
CA THR A 109 -35.41 -25.04 21.82
C THR A 109 -35.16 -23.69 21.15
N GLY A 110 -35.72 -22.61 21.70
CA GLY A 110 -35.58 -21.27 21.15
C GLY A 110 -34.15 -20.75 21.26
N PHE A 111 -33.51 -20.94 22.41
CA PHE A 111 -32.10 -20.60 22.59
C PHE A 111 -31.19 -21.45 21.70
N SER A 112 -31.49 -22.74 21.53
CA SER A 112 -30.71 -23.59 20.66
C SER A 112 -30.82 -23.17 19.19
N LEU A 113 -32.04 -22.89 18.71
CA LEU A 113 -32.26 -22.30 17.40
C LEU A 113 -31.52 -20.99 17.20
N PHE A 114 -31.48 -20.12 18.21
CA PHE A 114 -30.72 -18.88 18.10
C PHE A 114 -29.21 -19.13 18.04
N LEU A 115 -28.68 -19.97 18.93
CA LEU A 115 -27.25 -20.23 19.04
C LEU A 115 -26.69 -20.92 17.79
N ILE A 116 -27.44 -21.79 17.12
CA ILE A 116 -26.96 -22.41 15.88
C ILE A 116 -26.66 -21.36 14.78
N PHE A 117 -27.47 -20.29 14.69
CA PHE A 117 -27.21 -19.18 13.77
C PHE A 117 -26.02 -18.33 14.23
N VAL A 118 -25.91 -18.07 15.54
CA VAL A 118 -24.77 -17.36 16.12
C VAL A 118 -23.47 -18.10 15.83
N ILE A 119 -23.41 -19.41 16.08
CA ILE A 119 -22.23 -20.23 15.80
C ILE A 119 -21.87 -20.19 14.31
N ARG A 120 -22.86 -20.37 13.43
CA ARG A 120 -22.63 -20.27 11.96
C ARG A 120 -22.05 -18.91 11.58
N ARG A 121 -22.59 -17.83 12.13
CA ARG A 121 -22.11 -16.46 11.88
C ARG A 121 -20.69 -16.26 12.41
N LEU A 122 -20.41 -16.67 13.65
CA LEU A 122 -19.09 -16.56 14.28
C LEU A 122 -18.02 -17.34 13.51
N MET A 123 -18.30 -18.58 13.11
CA MET A 123 -17.36 -19.38 12.31
C MET A 123 -17.04 -18.71 10.97
N THR A 124 -18.04 -18.17 10.29
CA THR A 124 -17.84 -17.46 9.01
C THR A 124 -16.98 -16.21 9.19
N LEU A 125 -17.26 -15.40 10.23
CA LEU A 125 -16.49 -14.21 10.53
C LEU A 125 -15.04 -14.54 10.92
N LEU A 126 -14.81 -15.57 11.73
CA LEU A 126 -13.47 -16.04 12.09
C LEU A 126 -12.67 -16.51 10.88
N ALA A 127 -13.29 -17.26 9.96
CA ALA A 127 -12.64 -17.71 8.74
C ALA A 127 -12.28 -16.54 7.81
N ALA A 128 -13.18 -15.55 7.69
CA ALA A 128 -12.94 -14.34 6.92
C ALA A 128 -11.81 -13.50 7.54
N GLN A 129 -11.84 -13.27 8.85
CA GLN A 129 -10.80 -12.53 9.58
C GLN A 129 -9.44 -13.20 9.45
N ALA A 130 -9.37 -14.53 9.57
CA ALA A 130 -8.12 -15.25 9.43
C ALA A 130 -7.54 -15.20 8.02
N THR A 131 -8.40 -15.22 7.00
CA THR A 131 -7.99 -15.06 5.60
C THR A 131 -7.48 -13.64 5.36
N LEU A 132 -8.20 -12.64 5.85
CA LEU A 132 -7.82 -11.23 5.74
C LEU A 132 -6.50 -10.93 6.46
N ALA A 133 -6.29 -11.50 7.65
CA ALA A 133 -5.03 -11.38 8.38
C ALA A 133 -3.86 -12.02 7.60
N ALA A 134 -4.07 -13.19 7.01
CA ALA A 134 -3.04 -13.85 6.20
C ALA A 134 -2.72 -13.08 4.92
N THR A 135 -3.72 -12.51 4.24
CA THR A 135 -3.49 -11.68 3.05
C THR A 135 -2.81 -10.36 3.39
N SER A 136 -3.15 -9.75 4.52
CA SER A 136 -2.48 -8.53 5.01
C SER A 136 -1.00 -8.79 5.33
N GLU A 137 -0.70 -9.87 6.05
CA GLU A 137 0.68 -10.28 6.35
C GLU A 137 1.47 -10.58 5.07
N ALA A 138 0.86 -11.26 4.09
CA ALA A 138 1.47 -11.51 2.79
C ALA A 138 1.72 -10.22 2.00
N ALA A 139 0.77 -9.28 2.00
CA ALA A 139 0.90 -7.99 1.32
C ALA A 139 2.02 -7.15 1.93
N ILE A 140 2.12 -7.10 3.26
CA ILE A 140 3.21 -6.40 3.96
C ILE A 140 4.57 -7.03 3.61
N ARG A 141 4.67 -8.37 3.60
CA ARG A 141 5.90 -9.06 3.19
C ARG A 141 6.25 -8.80 1.73
N GLN A 142 5.27 -8.79 0.83
CA GLN A 142 5.48 -8.50 -0.59
C GLN A 142 5.99 -7.07 -0.78
N ALA A 143 5.36 -6.08 -0.13
CA ALA A 143 5.81 -4.69 -0.15
C ALA A 143 7.26 -4.56 0.37
N ALA A 144 7.57 -5.17 1.53
CA ALA A 144 8.91 -5.15 2.10
C ALA A 144 9.95 -5.81 1.17
N SER A 145 9.60 -6.93 0.54
CA SER A 145 10.50 -7.61 -0.41
C SER A 145 10.72 -6.80 -1.69
N ALA A 146 9.69 -6.12 -2.19
CA ALA A 146 9.78 -5.25 -3.36
C ALA A 146 10.62 -4.00 -3.07
N SER A 147 10.42 -3.38 -1.90
CA SER A 147 11.25 -2.27 -1.42
C SER A 147 12.71 -2.68 -1.30
N LYS A 148 13.00 -3.83 -0.69
CA LYS A 148 14.37 -4.33 -0.57
C LYS A 148 15.00 -4.64 -1.93
N ALA A 149 14.26 -5.26 -2.84
CA ALA A 149 14.74 -5.52 -4.20
C ALA A 149 15.00 -4.21 -4.97
N ALA A 150 14.18 -3.17 -4.77
CA ALA A 150 14.41 -1.86 -5.34
C ALA A 150 15.66 -1.18 -4.75
N GLU A 151 15.86 -1.26 -3.43
CA GLU A 151 17.09 -0.78 -2.78
C GLU A 151 18.34 -1.51 -3.30
N ASP A 152 18.29 -2.85 -3.41
CA ASP A 152 19.40 -3.65 -3.92
C ASP A 152 19.74 -3.29 -5.38
N LEU A 153 18.72 -3.03 -6.23
CA LEU A 153 18.91 -2.58 -7.61
C LEU A 153 19.50 -1.17 -7.70
N LEU A 154 19.07 -0.26 -6.82
CA LEU A 154 19.63 1.10 -6.76
C LEU A 154 21.09 1.07 -6.28
N ALA A 155 21.39 0.28 -5.25
CA ALA A 155 22.76 0.09 -4.76
C ALA A 155 23.66 -0.55 -5.83
N GLN A 156 23.18 -1.58 -6.54
CA GLN A 156 23.93 -2.17 -7.67
C GLN A 156 24.19 -1.16 -8.77
N LYS A 157 23.19 -0.33 -9.12
CA LYS A 157 23.36 0.73 -10.12
C LYS A 157 24.38 1.78 -9.67
N GLU A 158 24.40 2.16 -8.41
CA GLU A 158 25.41 3.09 -7.87
C GLU A 158 26.82 2.49 -7.91
N THR A 159 26.98 1.20 -7.60
CA THR A 159 28.28 0.52 -7.68
C THR A 159 28.76 0.32 -9.12
N ALA A 160 27.88 -0.11 -10.04
CA ALA A 160 28.22 -0.27 -11.45
C ALA A 160 28.49 1.08 -12.13
N ALA A 161 27.72 2.12 -11.79
CA ALA A 161 27.96 3.46 -12.30
C ALA A 161 29.24 4.10 -11.72
N SER A 162 29.70 3.70 -10.52
CA SER A 162 31.00 4.15 -10.00
C SER A 162 32.17 3.46 -10.72
N ASP A 163 32.14 2.14 -10.90
CA ASP A 163 33.31 1.43 -11.48
C ASP A 163 33.56 1.75 -12.97
N GLU A 164 32.51 1.97 -13.78
CA GLU A 164 32.65 2.37 -15.18
C GLU A 164 32.92 3.88 -15.35
N ASN A 165 32.17 4.75 -14.65
CA ASN A 165 32.38 6.19 -14.80
C ASN A 165 33.70 6.66 -14.17
N THR A 166 34.21 6.08 -13.09
CA THR A 166 35.43 6.63 -12.45
C THR A 166 36.63 6.57 -13.39
N LYS A 167 36.80 5.50 -14.18
CA LYS A 167 37.92 5.38 -15.12
C LYS A 167 37.74 6.29 -16.35
N GLU A 168 36.53 6.34 -16.92
CA GLU A 168 36.24 7.17 -18.08
C GLU A 168 36.27 8.67 -17.73
N VAL A 169 35.81 9.04 -16.54
CA VAL A 169 35.87 10.42 -16.03
C VAL A 169 37.31 10.83 -15.71
N GLU A 170 38.15 9.95 -15.15
CA GLU A 170 39.57 10.24 -14.93
C GLU A 170 40.33 10.45 -16.25
N GLU A 171 40.07 9.62 -17.26
CA GLU A 171 40.71 9.72 -18.57
C GLU A 171 40.23 10.97 -19.35
N ASN A 172 38.94 11.29 -19.29
CA ASN A 172 38.42 12.52 -19.90
C ASN A 172 38.93 13.76 -19.16
N MET A 173 39.04 13.72 -17.84
CA MET A 173 39.55 14.85 -17.06
C MET A 173 41.05 15.09 -17.27
N SER A 174 41.84 14.05 -17.56
CA SER A 174 43.25 14.23 -17.96
C SER A 174 43.37 14.84 -19.36
N LYS A 175 42.61 14.33 -20.34
CA LYS A 175 42.55 14.89 -21.71
C LYS A 175 42.11 16.36 -21.72
N LEU A 176 41.04 16.70 -21.00
CA LEU A 176 40.57 18.09 -20.90
C LEU A 176 41.61 19.02 -20.26
N LYS A 177 42.39 18.54 -19.27
CA LYS A 177 43.46 19.34 -18.66
C LYS A 177 44.59 19.59 -19.66
N GLU A 178 44.96 18.58 -20.45
CA GLU A 178 45.99 18.71 -21.46
C GLU A 178 45.57 19.67 -22.59
N GLU A 179 44.34 19.54 -23.10
CA GLU A 179 43.77 20.48 -24.07
C GLU A 179 43.70 21.92 -23.53
N LEU A 180 43.35 22.09 -22.26
CA LEU A 180 43.27 23.40 -21.62
C LEU A 180 44.66 24.05 -21.47
N ASP A 181 45.71 23.27 -21.21
CA ASP A 181 47.08 23.76 -21.15
C ASP A 181 47.64 24.10 -22.53
N VAL A 182 47.31 23.31 -23.57
CA VAL A 182 47.65 23.62 -24.96
C VAL A 182 46.97 24.91 -25.40
N ALA A 183 45.65 25.04 -25.20
CA ALA A 183 44.90 26.25 -25.54
C ALA A 183 45.40 27.49 -24.79
N ARG A 184 45.84 27.33 -23.52
CA ARG A 184 46.47 28.42 -22.77
C ARG A 184 47.81 28.83 -23.38
N LYS A 185 48.67 27.88 -23.75
CA LYS A 185 49.95 28.17 -24.41
C LYS A 185 49.73 28.88 -25.74
N GLU A 186 48.84 28.39 -26.58
CA GLU A 186 48.48 29.02 -27.86
C GLU A 186 47.97 30.44 -27.66
N ARG A 187 47.06 30.65 -26.69
CA ARG A 187 46.57 32.00 -26.36
C ARG A 187 47.70 32.93 -25.91
N THR A 188 48.63 32.45 -25.07
CA THR A 188 49.76 33.29 -24.63
C THR A 188 50.71 33.63 -25.78
N GLN A 189 50.90 32.71 -26.72
CA GLN A 189 51.71 32.96 -27.91
C GLN A 189 51.02 33.98 -28.82
N ALA A 190 49.73 33.79 -29.10
CA ALA A 190 48.95 34.73 -29.91
C ALA A 190 48.91 36.14 -29.32
N VAL A 191 48.85 36.28 -28.00
CA VAL A 191 48.94 37.60 -27.33
C VAL A 191 50.30 38.25 -27.54
N LYS A 192 51.40 37.49 -27.42
CA LYS A 192 52.75 38.00 -27.67
C LYS A 192 52.93 38.41 -29.13
N ASP A 193 52.42 37.62 -30.06
CA ASP A 193 52.50 37.92 -31.49
C ASP A 193 51.70 39.18 -31.84
N LEU A 194 50.53 39.38 -31.21
CA LEU A 194 49.72 40.59 -31.36
C LEU A 194 50.45 41.82 -30.78
N GLU A 195 51.07 41.71 -29.61
CA GLU A 195 51.86 42.79 -29.02
C GLU A 195 53.07 43.16 -29.90
N ALA A 196 53.77 42.16 -30.43
CA ALA A 196 54.86 42.37 -31.37
C ALA A 196 54.37 43.04 -32.67
N PHE A 197 53.25 42.59 -33.22
CA PHE A 197 52.64 43.20 -34.41
C PHE A 197 52.23 44.65 -34.15
N LYS A 198 51.65 44.94 -32.98
CA LYS A 198 51.30 46.29 -32.57
C LYS A 198 52.53 47.19 -32.52
N SER A 199 53.60 46.75 -31.85
CA SER A 199 54.85 47.52 -31.77
C SER A 199 55.48 47.76 -33.16
N GLN A 200 55.47 46.75 -34.03
CA GLN A 200 55.93 46.90 -35.41
C GLN A 200 55.07 47.90 -36.20
N SER A 201 53.75 47.85 -36.06
CA SER A 201 52.84 48.78 -36.74
C SER A 201 53.02 50.23 -36.27
N GLU A 202 53.27 50.45 -34.97
CA GLU A 202 53.59 51.77 -34.42
C GLU A 202 54.95 52.28 -34.93
N GLY A 203 55.95 51.39 -35.07
CA GLY A 203 57.24 51.72 -35.67
C GLY A 203 57.11 52.13 -37.14
N VAL A 204 56.35 51.36 -37.92
CA VAL A 204 56.06 51.66 -39.33
C VAL A 204 55.32 52.99 -39.47
N ALA A 205 54.30 53.25 -38.64
CA ALA A 205 53.56 54.53 -38.66
C ALA A 205 54.50 55.74 -38.43
N ARG A 206 55.44 55.63 -37.50
CA ARG A 206 56.44 56.71 -37.24
C ARG A 206 57.36 56.95 -38.44
N GLU A 207 57.83 55.90 -39.10
CA GLU A 207 58.67 56.05 -40.30
C GLU A 207 57.87 56.63 -41.48
N TYR A 208 56.58 56.29 -41.61
CA TYR A 208 55.68 56.93 -42.57
C TYR A 208 55.51 58.43 -42.29
N ASP A 209 55.25 58.82 -41.04
CA ASP A 209 55.12 60.23 -40.64
C ASP A 209 56.42 61.01 -40.93
N ARG A 210 57.57 60.42 -40.59
CA ARG A 210 58.89 61.00 -40.87
C ARG A 210 59.14 61.18 -42.36
N LEU A 211 58.84 60.17 -43.18
CA LEU A 211 59.00 60.24 -44.63
C LEU A 211 58.07 61.30 -45.24
N ALA A 212 56.84 61.43 -44.74
CA ALA A 212 55.91 62.46 -45.17
C ALA A 212 56.43 63.88 -44.84
N GLU A 213 57.02 64.07 -43.67
CA GLU A 213 57.69 65.33 -43.32
C GLU A 213 58.90 65.63 -44.22
N GLU A 214 59.76 64.65 -44.47
CA GLU A 214 60.91 64.80 -45.37
C GLU A 214 60.46 65.13 -46.80
N HIS A 215 59.43 64.46 -47.30
CA HIS A 215 58.81 64.75 -48.60
C HIS A 215 58.22 66.18 -48.64
N SER A 216 57.54 66.63 -47.57
CA SER A 216 57.03 68.01 -47.46
C SER A 216 58.17 69.04 -47.49
N LYS A 217 59.28 68.77 -46.78
CA LYS A 217 60.47 69.63 -46.78
C LYS A 217 61.11 69.70 -48.18
N LEU A 218 61.21 68.58 -48.89
CA LEU A 218 61.73 68.53 -50.26
C LEU A 218 60.83 69.27 -51.25
N LEU A 219 59.51 69.10 -51.17
CA LEU A 219 58.56 69.86 -52.01
C LEU A 219 58.67 71.37 -51.79
N LYS A 220 58.81 71.82 -50.52
CA LYS A 220 59.04 73.24 -50.23
C LYS A 220 60.35 73.74 -50.84
N LYS A 221 61.43 72.96 -50.75
CA LYS A 221 62.72 73.31 -51.38
C LYS A 221 62.62 73.40 -52.90
N LEU A 222 61.94 72.45 -53.55
CA LEU A 222 61.69 72.49 -54.99
C LEU A 222 60.86 73.70 -55.41
N ALA A 223 59.80 74.03 -54.67
CA ALA A 223 58.98 75.21 -54.94
C ALA A 223 59.76 76.53 -54.82
N ILE A 224 60.71 76.62 -53.87
CA ILE A 224 61.61 77.78 -53.72
C ILE A 224 62.55 77.86 -54.92
N LEU A 225 63.15 76.74 -55.36
CA LEU A 225 64.04 76.69 -56.52
C LEU A 225 63.31 77.01 -57.84
N GLU A 226 62.08 76.52 -58.03
CA GLU A 226 61.24 76.88 -59.17
C GLU A 226 60.85 78.37 -59.14
N GLY A 227 60.58 78.93 -57.96
CA GLY A 227 60.31 80.36 -57.76
C GLY A 227 61.50 81.27 -58.08
N GLU A 228 62.71 80.87 -57.68
CA GLU A 228 63.95 81.59 -58.03
C GLU A 228 64.24 81.56 -59.53
N SER A 229 63.93 80.44 -60.20
CA SER A 229 64.08 80.34 -61.66
C SER A 229 63.08 81.16 -62.47
N ALA A 230 61.99 81.63 -61.84
CA ALA A 230 61.00 82.53 -62.44
C ALA A 230 61.31 84.02 -62.19
N SER A 231 62.02 84.36 -61.11
CA SER A 231 62.50 85.74 -60.88
C SER A 231 63.70 86.10 -61.77
N ASP A 232 64.55 85.13 -62.13
CA ASP A 232 65.75 85.37 -62.96
C ASP A 232 65.47 85.58 -64.46
N LYS A 233 64.21 85.58 -64.90
CA LYS A 233 63.80 85.83 -66.30
C LYS A 233 63.02 87.14 -66.51
N LYS A 234 62.92 88.00 -65.50
CA LYS A 234 62.16 89.27 -65.59
C LYS A 234 63.00 90.55 -65.54
N ASP A 235 64.30 90.44 -65.35
CA ASP A 235 65.24 91.56 -65.41
C ASP A 235 66.23 91.36 -66.58
N ASP A 236 65.76 91.62 -67.81
CA ASP A 236 66.57 92.05 -68.97
C ASP A 236 65.66 92.70 -70.03
#